data_AF-A0A9P1IB07-F1
#
_entry.id   AF-A0A9P1IB07-F1
#
_cell.length_a   1.000
_cell.length_b   1.000
_cell.length_c   1.000
_cell.angle_alpha   90.00
_cell.angle_beta   90.00
_cell.angle_gamma   90.00
#
_symmetry.space_group_name_H-M   'P 1'
#
loop_
_entity.id
_entity.type
_entity.pdbx_description
1 polymer ?
#
loop_
_entity_poly.entity_id
_entity_poly.type
_entity_poly.pdbx_seq_one_letter_code
_entity_poly.pdbx_strand_id
1 'polypeptide(L)'
;MKDIKIREGKTNKSSLYILPNKVRNEIDGNMVIKCKYNTLAMLDSRFFEKWWFRAFLALMIFFIWQLFYSISKVQSLDEERATLQATIEVLHRKSDGLRLEILEKERTLTRLNSRVSEVDTLIRDHISLVPKNRKSEPTIFFITPTSFRAAQKADLTRLSYTLSHVPNLHWIVIEDSDEKIGKY
;
A
#
# COMPACT_ATOMS: atom_id res chain seq x y z
N MET A 1 -127.43 -19.03 7.47
CA MET A 1 -128.57 -18.93 6.55
C MET A 1 -128.24 -17.82 5.57
N LYS A 2 -128.19 -18.14 4.27
CA LYS A 2 -127.77 -17.25 3.19
C LYS A 2 -128.81 -16.15 2.95
N ASP A 3 -128.36 -15.04 2.37
CA ASP A 3 -128.91 -14.35 1.19
C ASP A 3 -128.62 -12.84 1.30
N ILE A 4 -127.58 -12.32 0.65
CA ILE A 4 -127.48 -12.00 -0.78
C ILE A 4 -128.45 -10.88 -1.18
N LYS A 5 -127.90 -9.67 -1.44
CA LYS A 5 -128.30 -8.87 -2.60
C LYS A 5 -127.14 -8.04 -3.14
N ILE A 6 -126.86 -8.29 -4.42
CA ILE A 6 -125.77 -7.78 -5.26
C ILE A 6 -126.16 -6.43 -5.86
N ARG A 7 -125.24 -5.45 -5.86
CA ARG A 7 -124.68 -4.83 -7.08
C ARG A 7 -123.61 -3.79 -6.75
N GLU A 8 -122.47 -3.94 -7.42
CA GLU A 8 -121.27 -3.12 -7.24
C GLU A 8 -121.39 -1.71 -7.83
N GLY A 9 -120.85 -0.75 -7.07
CA GLY A 9 -120.45 0.57 -7.53
C GLY A 9 -119.47 1.12 -6.51
N LYS A 10 -118.16 0.90 -6.71
CA LYS A 10 -117.13 1.40 -5.78
C LYS A 10 -116.33 2.53 -6.42
N THR A 11 -116.78 3.73 -6.11
CA THR A 11 -115.92 4.88 -5.83
C THR A 11 -115.10 4.59 -4.58
N ASN A 12 -113.82 4.96 -4.53
CA ASN A 12 -113.21 5.32 -3.25
C ASN A 12 -112.26 6.52 -3.41
N LYS A 13 -112.61 7.58 -2.68
CA LYS A 13 -111.82 8.76 -2.34
C LYS A 13 -110.72 8.31 -1.32
N SER A 14 -109.67 9.02 -0.94
CA SER A 14 -109.51 10.42 -0.53
C SER A 14 -108.05 10.64 -0.07
N SER A 15 -107.64 11.92 0.04
CA SER A 15 -106.71 12.51 1.03
C SER A 15 -105.21 12.12 1.01
N LEU A 16 -104.27 13.04 0.74
CA LEU A 16 -103.82 14.23 1.50
C LEU A 16 -102.86 13.89 2.66
N TYR A 17 -101.54 14.13 2.53
CA TYR A 17 -100.60 14.48 3.64
C TYR A 17 -99.29 15.13 3.10
N ILE A 18 -98.65 15.93 3.97
CA ILE A 18 -97.48 16.82 3.76
C ILE A 18 -96.12 16.07 3.94
N LEU A 19 -95.05 16.58 3.26
CA LEU A 19 -93.59 16.27 3.28
C LEU A 19 -92.99 15.87 4.67
N PRO A 20 -91.82 15.16 4.83
CA PRO A 20 -90.51 15.43 4.15
C PRO A 20 -89.42 14.30 4.06
N ASN A 21 -88.30 14.63 3.37
CA ASN A 21 -86.88 14.27 3.57
C ASN A 21 -86.33 12.81 3.52
N LYS A 22 -85.09 12.72 3.00
CA LYS A 22 -84.12 11.60 2.99
C LYS A 22 -84.21 10.68 1.76
N VAL A 23 -83.44 10.97 0.71
CA VAL A 23 -82.04 10.52 0.52
C VAL A 23 -81.93 9.01 0.71
N ARG A 24 -81.33 8.34 -0.28
CA ARG A 24 -80.33 7.25 -0.16
C ARG A 24 -80.72 6.02 -1.01
N ASN A 25 -79.83 5.70 -1.96
CA ASN A 25 -79.61 4.37 -2.51
C ASN A 25 -80.55 3.86 -3.63
N GLU A 26 -80.45 4.40 -4.84
CA GLU A 26 -80.57 3.52 -6.02
C GLU A 26 -79.98 4.15 -7.29
N ILE A 27 -78.83 4.83 -7.15
CA ILE A 27 -78.01 5.26 -8.29
C ILE A 27 -76.59 4.67 -8.19
N ASP A 28 -76.37 3.77 -7.22
CA ASP A 28 -75.05 3.32 -6.73
C ASP A 28 -74.55 1.99 -7.34
N GLY A 29 -75.19 1.48 -8.39
CA GLY A 29 -74.75 0.23 -9.05
C GLY A 29 -73.80 0.43 -10.24
N ASN A 30 -74.03 1.48 -11.06
CA ASN A 30 -73.31 1.70 -12.32
C ASN A 30 -72.32 2.88 -12.29
N MET A 31 -72.20 3.56 -11.14
CA MET A 31 -71.29 4.70 -10.96
C MET A 31 -70.15 4.42 -9.95
N VAL A 32 -69.97 3.17 -9.49
CA VAL A 32 -68.90 2.86 -8.52
C VAL A 32 -67.67 2.20 -9.16
N ILE A 33 -67.79 1.57 -10.33
CA ILE A 33 -66.63 1.09 -11.12
C ILE A 33 -66.16 2.18 -12.11
N LYS A 34 -66.01 3.41 -11.63
CA LYS A 34 -65.21 4.43 -12.33
C LYS A 34 -64.53 5.43 -11.39
N CYS A 35 -64.58 5.18 -10.09
CA CYS A 35 -63.90 5.96 -9.06
C CYS A 35 -62.86 5.09 -8.33
N LYS A 36 -61.84 4.62 -9.04
CA LYS A 36 -60.59 4.20 -8.37
C LYS A 36 -59.31 4.38 -9.17
N TYR A 37 -59.36 5.08 -10.32
CA TYR A 37 -58.15 5.40 -11.10
C TYR A 37 -57.80 6.90 -11.08
N ASN A 38 -58.70 7.77 -10.61
CA ASN A 38 -58.61 9.22 -10.85
C ASN A 38 -58.46 10.06 -9.58
N THR A 39 -57.72 9.58 -8.58
CA THR A 39 -57.29 10.43 -7.45
C THR A 39 -55.77 10.70 -7.46
N LEU A 40 -55.05 10.24 -8.50
CA LEU A 40 -53.60 10.42 -8.61
C LEU A 40 -53.13 10.81 -10.01
N ALA A 41 -54.03 11.40 -10.81
CA ALA A 41 -53.71 11.96 -12.12
C ALA A 41 -54.32 13.35 -12.26
N MET A 42 -54.00 14.25 -11.31
CA MET A 42 -54.24 15.68 -11.45
C MET A 42 -52.90 16.40 -11.65
N LEU A 43 -52.13 15.93 -12.64
CA LEU A 43 -51.13 16.76 -13.30
C LEU A 43 -51.80 17.22 -14.60
N ASP A 44 -52.10 18.51 -14.67
CA ASP A 44 -52.84 19.17 -15.74
C ASP A 44 -52.30 18.77 -17.13
N SER A 45 -53.05 17.93 -17.85
CA SER A 45 -52.70 17.42 -19.19
C SER A 45 -52.61 18.53 -20.24
N ARG A 46 -53.18 19.72 -19.97
CA ARG A 46 -53.10 20.88 -20.87
C ARG A 46 -51.72 21.53 -20.94
N PHE A 47 -50.82 21.24 -19.99
CA PHE A 47 -49.43 21.69 -20.07
C PHE A 47 -48.59 20.83 -21.04
N PHE A 48 -48.85 19.51 -21.10
CA PHE A 48 -48.06 18.56 -21.87
C PHE A 48 -48.34 18.56 -23.38
N GLU A 49 -49.46 19.14 -23.81
CA GLU A 49 -49.87 19.26 -25.23
C GLU A 49 -49.01 20.26 -26.02
N LYS A 50 -48.30 21.15 -25.32
CA LYS A 50 -47.57 22.22 -25.98
C LYS A 50 -46.22 21.72 -26.51
N TRP A 51 -45.99 21.89 -27.81
CA TRP A 51 -44.77 21.42 -28.49
C TRP A 51 -43.47 21.92 -27.83
N TRP A 52 -43.47 23.17 -27.33
CA TRP A 52 -42.32 23.75 -26.62
C TRP A 52 -42.01 23.07 -25.27
N PHE A 53 -43.00 22.50 -24.58
CA PHE A 53 -42.77 21.76 -23.33
C PHE A 53 -42.02 20.45 -23.57
N ARG A 54 -42.35 19.74 -24.66
CA ARG A 54 -41.63 18.52 -25.07
C ARG A 54 -40.17 18.83 -25.42
N ALA A 55 -39.92 19.96 -26.09
CA ALA A 55 -38.57 20.44 -26.38
C ALA A 55 -37.79 20.76 -25.10
N PHE A 56 -38.42 21.43 -24.13
CA PHE A 56 -37.79 21.73 -22.83
C PHE A 56 -37.48 20.46 -22.03
N LEU A 57 -38.39 19.49 -22.01
CA LEU A 57 -38.19 18.20 -21.32
C LEU A 57 -37.04 17.39 -21.95
N ALA A 58 -36.94 17.37 -23.29
CA ALA A 58 -35.84 16.71 -23.98
C ALA A 58 -34.49 17.36 -23.67
N LEU A 59 -34.45 18.70 -23.59
CA LEU A 59 -33.26 19.44 -23.19
C LEU A 59 -32.88 19.12 -21.73
N MET A 60 -33.84 19.11 -20.80
CA MET A 60 -33.58 18.70 -19.41
C MET A 60 -33.06 17.27 -19.31
N ILE A 61 -33.64 16.31 -20.04
CA ILE A 61 -33.17 14.92 -20.07
C ILE A 61 -31.75 14.84 -20.65
N PHE A 62 -31.46 15.60 -21.71
CA PHE A 62 -30.13 15.66 -22.30
C PHE A 62 -29.09 16.18 -21.30
N PHE A 63 -29.40 17.26 -20.58
CA PHE A 63 -28.51 17.79 -19.53
C PHE A 63 -28.38 16.83 -18.35
N ILE A 64 -29.45 16.16 -17.94
CA ILE A 64 -29.41 15.14 -16.87
C ILE A 64 -28.52 13.97 -17.31
N TRP A 65 -28.65 13.50 -18.55
CA TRP A 65 -27.83 12.43 -19.09
C TRP A 65 -26.36 12.85 -19.23
N GLN A 66 -26.10 14.10 -19.62
CA GLN A 66 -24.77 14.69 -19.68
C GLN A 66 -24.13 14.83 -18.30
N LEU A 67 -24.89 15.27 -17.30
CA LEU A 67 -24.44 15.32 -15.91
C LEU A 67 -24.16 13.92 -15.38
N PHE A 68 -25.02 12.95 -15.67
CA PHE A 68 -24.81 11.55 -15.30
C PHE A 68 -23.52 11.00 -15.91
N TYR A 69 -23.30 11.20 -17.22
CA TYR A 69 -22.06 10.81 -17.89
C TYR A 69 -20.81 11.47 -17.27
N SER A 70 -20.90 12.75 -16.95
CA SER A 70 -19.81 13.48 -16.29
C SER A 70 -19.53 12.94 -14.88
N ILE A 71 -20.56 12.63 -14.10
CA ILE A 71 -20.43 12.07 -12.75
C ILE A 71 -19.79 10.67 -12.82
N SER A 72 -20.22 9.82 -13.75
CA SER A 72 -19.63 8.49 -13.94
C SER A 72 -18.14 8.56 -14.32
N LYS A 73 -17.75 9.53 -15.16
CA LYS A 73 -16.33 9.72 -15.54
C LYS A 73 -15.48 10.26 -14.40
N VAL A 74 -16.05 11.09 -13.53
CA VAL A 74 -15.35 11.58 -12.32
C VAL A 74 -15.10 10.42 -11.35
N GLN A 75 -16.08 9.53 -11.15
CA GLN A 75 -15.93 8.37 -10.27
C GLN A 75 -14.82 7.40 -10.72
N SER A 76 -14.70 7.13 -12.02
CA SER A 76 -13.63 6.24 -12.51
C SER A 76 -12.24 6.83 -12.30
N LEU A 77 -12.12 8.16 -12.41
CA LEU A 77 -10.86 8.85 -12.15
C LEU A 77 -10.52 8.87 -10.66
N ASP A 78 -11.52 8.99 -9.78
CA ASP A 78 -11.28 8.93 -8.34
C ASP A 78 -10.74 7.56 -7.89
N GLU A 79 -11.17 6.47 -8.53
CA GLU A 79 -10.62 5.12 -8.27
C GLU A 79 -9.16 5.00 -8.72
N GLU A 80 -8.82 5.46 -9.93
CA GLU A 80 -7.43 5.53 -10.39
C GLU A 80 -6.57 6.41 -9.47
N ARG A 81 -7.09 7.56 -9.03
CA ARG A 81 -6.41 8.44 -8.08
C ARG A 81 -6.15 7.75 -6.74
N ALA A 82 -7.11 6.99 -6.21
CA ALA A 82 -6.97 6.26 -4.96
C ALA A 82 -5.88 5.18 -5.06
N THR A 83 -5.83 4.42 -6.16
CA THR A 83 -4.78 3.40 -6.37
C THR A 83 -3.38 4.00 -6.56
N LEU A 84 -3.29 5.11 -7.29
CA LEU A 84 -2.06 5.89 -7.44
C LEU A 84 -1.58 6.44 -6.09
N GLN A 85 -2.48 6.96 -5.26
CA GLN A 85 -2.15 7.43 -3.92
C GLN A 85 -1.62 6.30 -3.03
N ALA A 86 -2.24 5.12 -3.06
CA ALA A 86 -1.74 3.94 -2.34
C ALA A 86 -0.34 3.54 -2.80
N THR A 87 -0.07 3.61 -4.11
CA THR A 87 1.27 3.31 -4.67
C THR A 87 2.32 4.31 -4.20
N ILE A 88 1.98 5.61 -4.21
CA ILE A 88 2.86 6.67 -3.71
C ILE A 88 3.17 6.45 -2.23
N GLU A 89 2.18 6.07 -1.43
CA GLU A 89 2.37 5.80 -0.01
C GLU A 89 3.34 4.62 0.22
N VAL A 90 3.19 3.54 -0.54
CA VAL A 90 4.13 2.40 -0.48
C VAL A 90 5.55 2.85 -0.86
N LEU A 91 5.68 3.67 -1.91
CA LEU A 91 6.97 4.19 -2.34
C LEU A 91 7.60 5.09 -1.26
N HIS A 92 6.78 5.92 -0.60
CA HIS A 92 7.20 6.76 0.51
C HIS A 92 7.72 5.92 1.68
N ARG A 93 7.00 4.87 2.09
CA ARG A 93 7.45 3.93 3.13
C ARG A 93 8.77 3.27 2.78
N LYS A 94 8.97 2.91 1.51
CA LYS A 94 10.25 2.33 1.05
C LYS A 94 11.38 3.36 1.11
N SER A 95 11.12 4.61 0.73
CA SER A 95 12.08 5.71 0.84
C SER A 95 12.46 5.96 2.31
N ASP A 96 11.49 5.97 3.22
CA ASP A 96 11.73 6.15 4.65
C ASP A 96 12.53 4.98 5.24
N GLY A 97 12.22 3.74 4.85
CA GLY A 97 12.98 2.55 5.26
C GLY A 97 14.44 2.62 4.82
N LEU A 98 14.70 3.00 3.56
CA LEU A 98 16.06 3.18 3.05
C LEU A 98 16.80 4.31 3.78
N ARG A 99 16.12 5.40 4.13
CA ARG A 99 16.72 6.49 4.93
C ARG A 99 17.16 6.03 6.31
N LEU A 100 16.34 5.20 6.97
CA LEU A 100 16.72 4.62 8.26
C LEU A 100 17.93 3.70 8.14
N GLU A 101 17.99 2.89 7.07
CA GLU A 101 19.13 2.01 6.81
C GLU A 101 20.42 2.80 6.56
N ILE A 102 20.35 3.90 5.81
CA ILE A 102 21.49 4.80 5.59
C ILE A 102 21.98 5.39 6.93
N LEU A 103 21.05 5.88 7.76
CA LEU A 103 21.37 6.48 9.06
C LEU A 103 22.02 5.45 10.02
N GLU A 104 21.60 4.18 9.95
CA GLU A 104 22.25 3.10 10.68
C GLU A 104 23.67 2.83 10.17
N LYS A 105 23.86 2.73 8.85
CA LYS A 105 25.18 2.53 8.24
C LYS A 105 26.14 3.69 8.54
N GLU A 106 25.65 4.93 8.58
CA GLU A 106 26.44 6.08 9.01
C GLU A 106 26.90 5.97 10.47
N ARG A 107 26.02 5.47 11.36
CA ARG A 107 26.39 5.18 12.75
C ARG A 107 27.45 4.08 12.85
N THR A 108 27.38 3.03 12.04
CA THR A 108 28.40 1.96 12.07
C THR A 108 29.74 2.46 11.52
N LEU A 109 29.73 3.26 10.45
CA LEU A 109 30.94 3.93 9.93
C LEU A 109 31.60 4.80 11.00
N THR A 110 30.84 5.59 11.74
CA THR A 110 31.37 6.43 12.81
C THR A 110 32.08 5.60 13.88
N ARG A 111 31.53 4.44 14.26
CA ARG A 111 32.15 3.50 15.22
C ARG A 111 33.40 2.82 14.69
N LEU A 112 33.42 2.45 13.40
CA LEU A 112 34.64 1.89 12.81
C LEU A 112 35.73 2.96 12.74
N ASN A 113 35.38 4.19 12.37
CA ASN A 113 36.34 5.28 12.26
C ASN A 113 37.01 5.61 13.61
N SER A 114 36.28 5.53 14.72
CA SER A 114 36.89 5.68 16.05
C SER A 114 37.88 4.55 16.36
N ARG A 115 37.59 3.30 15.98
CA ARG A 115 38.52 2.16 16.15
C ARG A 115 39.76 2.30 15.29
N VAL A 116 39.61 2.78 14.05
CA VAL A 116 40.74 3.07 13.17
C VAL A 116 41.64 4.12 13.82
N SER A 117 41.06 5.22 14.33
CA SER A 117 41.83 6.24 15.03
C SER A 117 42.53 5.71 16.27
N GLU A 118 41.91 4.82 17.03
CA GLU A 118 42.53 4.17 18.20
C GLU A 118 43.74 3.34 17.77
N VAL A 119 43.57 2.48 16.76
CA VAL A 119 44.67 1.66 16.22
C VAL A 119 45.80 2.54 15.68
N ASP A 120 45.49 3.63 14.99
CA ASP A 120 46.49 4.58 14.48
C ASP A 120 47.29 5.24 15.62
N THR A 121 46.62 5.58 16.73
CA THR A 121 47.33 6.10 17.92
C THR A 121 48.24 5.06 18.55
N LEU A 122 47.80 3.80 18.65
CA LEU A 122 48.60 2.70 19.18
C LEU A 122 49.80 2.38 18.29
N ILE A 123 49.62 2.37 16.97
CA ILE A 123 50.72 2.17 16.01
C ILE A 123 51.73 3.31 16.14
N ARG A 124 51.27 4.57 16.22
CA ARG A 124 52.15 5.73 16.37
C ARG A 124 52.96 5.64 17.67
N ASP A 125 52.31 5.28 18.78
CA ASP A 125 52.97 5.12 20.07
C ASP A 125 53.99 3.98 20.05
N HIS A 126 53.62 2.81 19.52
CA HIS A 126 54.54 1.69 19.34
C HIS A 126 55.72 2.06 18.44
N ILE A 127 55.51 2.78 17.32
CA ILE A 127 56.59 3.23 16.44
C ILE A 127 57.52 4.22 17.17
N SER A 128 57.01 5.08 18.07
CA SER A 128 57.87 5.95 18.88
C SER A 128 58.68 5.19 19.93
N LEU A 129 58.15 4.09 20.46
CA LEU A 129 58.85 3.22 21.41
C LEU A 129 59.84 2.26 20.73
N VAL A 130 59.66 1.98 19.44
CA VAL A 130 60.69 1.28 18.66
C VAL A 130 61.95 2.15 18.66
N PRO A 131 63.09 1.66 19.20
CA PRO A 131 64.30 2.45 19.23
C PRO A 131 64.65 2.90 17.81
N LYS A 132 64.65 4.22 17.60
CA LYS A 132 65.01 4.90 16.34
C LYS A 132 66.47 4.61 15.91
N ASN A 133 67.22 3.92 16.77
CA ASN A 133 68.61 3.52 16.59
C ASN A 133 68.75 2.13 15.92
N ARG A 134 68.07 1.93 14.79
CA ARG A 134 68.41 0.87 13.81
C ARG A 134 68.85 1.44 12.46
N LYS A 135 69.11 2.76 12.41
CA LYS A 135 69.63 3.43 11.22
C LYS A 135 71.15 3.63 11.25
N SER A 136 71.80 3.49 12.40
CA SER A 136 73.23 3.74 12.55
C SER A 136 74.10 2.48 12.51
N GLU A 137 73.50 1.30 12.70
CA GLU A 137 74.23 0.04 12.67
C GLU A 137 73.90 -0.73 11.38
N PRO A 138 74.91 -1.20 10.63
CA PRO A 138 74.69 -1.92 9.38
C PRO A 138 73.93 -3.23 9.63
N THR A 139 72.88 -3.48 8.84
CA THR A 139 72.19 -4.78 8.87
C THR A 139 73.03 -5.82 8.14
N ILE A 140 73.34 -6.93 8.82
CA ILE A 140 74.10 -8.04 8.24
C ILE A 140 73.11 -8.99 7.58
N PHE A 141 73.12 -9.10 6.26
CA PHE A 141 72.35 -10.11 5.54
C PHE A 141 73.15 -11.40 5.45
N PHE A 142 72.75 -12.39 6.24
CA PHE A 142 73.40 -13.70 6.26
C PHE A 142 72.59 -14.67 5.40
N ILE A 143 73.14 -15.04 4.24
CA ILE A 143 72.48 -15.92 3.28
C ILE A 143 73.07 -17.32 3.43
N THR A 144 72.21 -18.31 3.72
CA THR A 144 72.62 -19.72 3.81
C THR A 144 71.86 -20.55 2.78
N PRO A 145 72.50 -20.92 1.66
CA PRO A 145 71.94 -21.96 0.80
C PRO A 145 72.01 -23.30 1.52
N THR A 146 70.92 -24.07 1.49
CA THR A 146 70.84 -25.36 2.13
C THR A 146 70.12 -26.36 1.23
N SER A 147 70.69 -27.55 1.08
CA SER A 147 70.07 -28.68 0.39
C SER A 147 69.68 -29.77 1.39
N PHE A 148 68.73 -30.61 0.99
CA PHE A 148 68.20 -31.67 1.84
C PHE A 148 69.28 -32.68 2.24
N ARG A 149 69.45 -32.87 3.56
CA ARG A 149 70.27 -33.94 4.15
C ARG A 149 69.73 -34.32 5.52
N ALA A 150 69.96 -35.57 5.96
CA ALA A 150 69.48 -36.04 7.27
C ALA A 150 69.98 -35.17 8.46
N ALA A 151 71.17 -34.57 8.33
CA ALA A 151 71.75 -33.69 9.35
C ALA A 151 71.32 -32.20 9.25
N GLN A 152 70.55 -31.82 8.23
CA GLN A 152 70.27 -30.42 7.89
C GLN A 152 69.61 -29.67 9.05
N LYS A 153 68.60 -30.29 9.68
CA LYS A 153 67.89 -29.72 10.83
C LYS A 153 68.81 -29.49 12.02
N ALA A 154 69.72 -30.42 12.30
CA ALA A 154 70.67 -30.29 13.41
C ALA A 154 71.66 -29.14 13.14
N ASP A 155 72.17 -29.05 11.91
CA ASP A 155 73.11 -27.99 11.51
C ASP A 155 72.45 -26.60 11.52
N LEU A 156 71.22 -26.47 10.99
CA LEU A 156 70.47 -25.21 11.02
C LEU A 156 70.09 -24.80 12.44
N THR A 157 69.78 -25.76 13.32
CA THR A 157 69.47 -25.46 14.72
C THR A 157 70.72 -24.92 15.44
N ARG A 158 71.88 -25.56 15.24
CA ARG A 158 73.15 -25.08 15.81
C ARG A 158 73.51 -23.70 15.27
N LEU A 159 73.32 -23.47 13.96
CA LEU A 159 73.59 -22.19 13.32
C LEU A 159 72.64 -21.09 13.82
N SER A 160 71.34 -21.37 13.94
CA SER A 160 70.34 -20.47 14.50
C SER A 160 70.72 -20.01 15.92
N TYR A 161 71.17 -20.93 16.77
CA TYR A 161 71.63 -20.61 18.12
C TYR A 161 72.88 -19.72 18.12
N THR A 162 73.81 -19.91 17.19
CA THR A 162 74.97 -19.02 17.06
C THR A 162 74.59 -17.64 16.52
N LEU A 163 73.66 -17.58 15.57
CA LEU A 163 73.23 -16.34 14.93
C LEU A 163 72.34 -15.47 15.82
N SER A 164 71.63 -16.06 16.80
CA SER A 164 70.77 -15.31 17.73
C SER A 164 71.54 -14.34 18.64
N HIS A 165 72.84 -14.57 18.83
CA HIS A 165 73.71 -13.71 19.63
C HIS A 165 74.25 -12.51 18.84
N VAL A 166 74.05 -12.48 17.51
CA VAL A 166 74.53 -11.39 16.64
C VAL A 166 73.43 -10.34 16.52
N PRO A 167 73.64 -9.08 16.97
CA PRO A 167 72.66 -8.02 16.79
C PRO A 167 72.54 -7.64 15.31
N ASN A 168 71.35 -7.16 14.90
CA ASN A 168 71.08 -6.63 13.55
C ASN A 168 71.44 -7.57 12.39
N LEU A 169 71.29 -8.88 12.61
CA LEU A 169 71.47 -9.90 11.58
C LEU A 169 70.11 -10.35 11.00
N HIS A 170 70.00 -10.37 9.68
CA HIS A 170 68.88 -10.91 8.95
C HIS A 170 69.31 -12.22 8.28
N TRP A 171 68.79 -13.34 8.78
CA TRP A 171 69.12 -14.67 8.28
C TRP A 171 68.16 -15.09 7.17
N ILE A 172 68.67 -15.23 5.95
CA ILE A 172 67.94 -15.69 4.78
C ILE A 172 68.37 -17.12 4.49
N VAL A 173 67.48 -18.07 4.74
CA VAL A 173 67.70 -19.49 4.41
C VAL A 173 67.06 -19.77 3.06
N ILE A 174 67.85 -20.29 2.13
CA ILE A 174 67.40 -20.63 0.77
C ILE A 174 67.52 -22.14 0.64
N GLU A 175 66.39 -22.81 0.41
CA GLU A 175 66.35 -24.26 0.20
C GLU A 175 66.49 -24.59 -1.29
N ASP A 176 67.43 -25.47 -1.61
CA ASP A 176 67.64 -26.02 -2.95
C ASP A 176 66.72 -27.23 -3.16
N SER A 177 65.42 -26.96 -3.34
CA SER A 177 64.39 -27.95 -3.66
C SER A 177 63.38 -27.38 -4.65
N ASP A 178 62.91 -28.23 -5.57
CA ASP A 178 61.91 -27.86 -6.60
C ASP A 178 60.54 -27.52 -5.98
N GLU A 179 60.26 -28.01 -4.77
CA GLU A 179 59.07 -27.70 -3.98
C GLU A 179 59.45 -27.17 -2.59
N LYS A 180 58.73 -26.17 -2.08
CA LYS A 180 58.89 -25.67 -0.71
C LYS A 180 58.44 -26.76 0.26
N ILE A 181 59.35 -27.34 1.05
CA ILE A 181 59.04 -28.43 1.97
C ILE A 181 58.22 -27.90 3.15
N GLY A 182 56.91 -27.80 2.96
CA GLY A 182 55.94 -27.51 4.00
C GLY A 182 55.34 -28.81 4.52
N LYS A 183 56.07 -29.56 5.36
CA LYS A 183 55.51 -30.64 6.19
C LYS A 183 56.54 -31.22 7.16
N TYR A 184 56.61 -30.65 8.36
CA TYR A 184 56.84 -31.35 9.62
C TYR A 184 56.12 -30.60 10.73
#